data_AF-A0A382QG35-F1
#
_entry.id   AF-A0A382QG35-F1
#
_cell.length_a   1.000
_cell.length_b   1.000
_cell.length_c   1.000
_cell.angle_alpha   90.00
_cell.angle_beta   90.00
_cell.angle_gamma   90.00
#
_symmetry.space_group_name_H-M   'P 1'
#
loop_
_entity.id
_entity.type
_entity.pdbx_description
1 polymer ?
#
loop_
_entity_poly.entity_id
_entity_poly.type
_entity_poly.pdbx_seq_one_letter_code
_entity_poly.pdbx_strand_id
1 'polypeptide(L)'
;MGRPVVMLLSEGQMSDYKDARLIVNDLPFAKHLLADRGYDAGWFREALENKGIKPCIPPKKNRKIQIKYDQTLYKQRHKVENMFGKLKDWRRVATRYDRCAHTFFSAICIAAIASSIWINESRP
;
A
#
# COMPACT_ATOMS: atom_id res chain seq x y z
N MET A 1 -11.04 0.70 7.08
CA MET A 1 -9.65 0.19 6.85
C MET A 1 -9.72 -1.09 6.03
N GLY A 2 -8.97 -1.17 4.92
CA GLY A 2 -8.94 -2.33 4.01
C GLY A 2 -9.65 -2.13 2.66
N ARG A 3 -9.99 -0.89 2.29
CA ARG A 3 -10.49 -0.55 0.95
C ARG A 3 -9.35 0.10 0.16
N PRO A 4 -9.05 -0.37 -1.05
CA PRO A 4 -8.10 0.30 -1.92
C PRO A 4 -8.71 1.63 -2.39
N VAL A 5 -7.99 2.73 -2.15
CA VAL A 5 -8.42 4.08 -2.57
C VAL A 5 -7.63 4.56 -3.77
N VAL A 6 -6.34 4.19 -3.83
CA VAL A 6 -5.45 4.46 -4.96
C VAL A 6 -4.72 3.17 -5.28
N MET A 7 -4.70 2.78 -6.55
CA MET A 7 -3.95 1.63 -7.06
C MET A 7 -3.12 2.09 -8.25
N LEU A 8 -1.81 1.87 -8.17
CA LEU A 8 -0.86 2.17 -9.23
C LEU A 8 -0.21 0.86 -9.68
N LEU A 9 -0.20 0.62 -10.99
CA LEU A 9 0.57 -0.47 -11.57
C LEU A 9 1.91 0.09 -12.03
N SER A 10 3.00 -0.44 -11.47
CA SER A 10 4.37 -0.08 -11.86
C SER A 10 5.07 -1.22 -12.60
N GLU A 11 6.13 -0.87 -13.32
CA GLU A 11 6.98 -1.84 -13.98
C GLU A 11 7.69 -2.73 -12.95
N GLY A 12 7.88 -4.01 -13.25
CA GLY A 12 8.42 -4.98 -12.29
C GLY A 12 9.85 -4.70 -11.78
N GLN A 13 10.55 -3.73 -12.38
CA GLN A 13 11.91 -3.29 -11.98
C GLN A 13 11.91 -1.89 -11.33
N MET A 14 10.75 -1.24 -11.21
CA MET A 14 10.65 0.08 -10.60
C MET A 14 10.77 -0.05 -9.07
N SER A 15 11.65 0.75 -8.48
CA SER A 15 11.78 0.81 -7.02
C SER A 15 10.55 1.47 -6.41
N ASP A 16 10.07 0.93 -5.28
CA ASP A 16 8.96 1.47 -4.48
C ASP A 16 9.10 2.98 -4.20
N TYR A 17 10.33 3.51 -4.16
CA TYR A 17 10.59 4.94 -3.98
C TYR A 17 10.10 5.81 -5.14
N LYS A 18 10.21 5.33 -6.37
CA LYS A 18 9.73 6.05 -7.55
C LYS A 18 8.20 6.01 -7.60
N ASP A 19 7.61 4.86 -7.29
CA ASP A 19 6.16 4.67 -7.22
C ASP A 19 5.52 5.56 -6.16
N ALA A 20 6.14 5.64 -4.97
CA ALA A 20 5.69 6.51 -3.90
C ALA A 20 5.59 7.96 -4.35
N ARG A 21 6.54 8.48 -5.14
CA ARG A 21 6.48 9.87 -5.64
C ARG A 21 5.27 10.13 -6.53
N LEU A 22 4.88 9.14 -7.32
CA LEU A 22 3.76 9.25 -8.25
C LEU A 22 2.43 9.35 -7.49
N ILE A 23 2.30 8.64 -6.36
CA ILE A 23 1.04 8.59 -5.62
C ILE A 23 0.93 9.62 -4.49
N VAL A 24 2.04 10.20 -4.00
CA VAL A 24 2.04 11.11 -2.83
C VAL A 24 1.04 12.25 -3.00
N ASN A 25 0.95 12.81 -4.20
CA ASN A 25 0.06 13.93 -4.49
C ASN A 25 -1.42 13.51 -4.48
N ASP A 26 -1.72 12.29 -4.92
CA ASP A 26 -3.07 11.73 -5.01
C ASP A 26 -3.54 11.04 -3.72
N LEU A 27 -2.69 10.96 -2.70
CA LEU A 27 -3.08 10.41 -1.40
C LEU A 27 -4.22 11.25 -0.79
N PRO A 28 -5.32 10.61 -0.37
CA PRO A 28 -6.39 11.30 0.34
C PRO A 28 -5.89 11.80 1.69
N PHE A 29 -6.55 12.82 2.23
CA PHE A 29 -6.25 13.31 3.57
C PHE A 29 -6.42 12.19 4.60
N ALA A 30 -5.38 11.98 5.41
CA ALA A 30 -5.37 10.96 6.47
C ALA A 30 -4.56 11.43 7.67
N LYS A 31 -4.98 11.08 8.89
CA LYS A 31 -4.22 11.41 10.10
C LYS A 31 -2.88 10.68 10.17
N HIS A 32 -2.85 9.42 9.72
CA HIS A 32 -1.68 8.57 9.74
C HIS A 32 -1.58 7.77 8.45
N LEU A 33 -0.35 7.55 7.97
CA LEU A 33 -0.06 6.66 6.86
C LEU A 33 0.79 5.47 7.33
N LEU A 34 0.30 4.27 7.06
CA LEU A 34 0.97 3.00 7.34
C LEU A 34 1.67 2.52 6.06
N ALA A 35 2.99 2.37 6.07
CA ALA A 35 3.73 1.82 4.93
C ALA A 35 4.82 0.84 5.36
N ASP A 36 5.23 -0.03 4.43
CA ASP A 36 6.32 -0.98 4.65
C ASP A 36 7.66 -0.26 4.86
N ARG A 37 8.61 -0.95 5.50
CA ARG A 37 9.99 -0.50 5.69
C ARG A 37 10.66 -0.07 4.37
N GLY A 38 10.30 -0.66 3.24
CA GLY A 38 10.77 -0.25 1.91
C GLY A 38 10.57 1.24 1.62
N TYR A 39 9.48 1.82 2.13
CA TYR A 39 9.10 3.23 1.97
C TYR A 39 9.80 4.18 2.96
N ASP A 40 10.72 3.68 3.79
CA ASP A 40 11.51 4.53 4.69
C ASP A 40 12.50 5.38 3.89
N ALA A 41 12.03 6.50 3.35
CA ALA A 41 12.79 7.56 2.72
C ALA A 41 12.58 8.88 3.47
N GLY A 42 13.65 9.66 3.63
CA GLY A 42 13.57 10.99 4.24
C GLY A 42 12.58 11.89 3.50
N TRP A 43 12.75 12.02 2.18
CA TRP A 43 11.87 12.83 1.33
C TRP A 43 10.40 12.39 1.38
N PHE A 44 10.12 11.10 1.57
CA PHE A 44 8.74 10.59 1.62
C PHE A 44 8.08 10.94 2.95
N ARG A 45 8.81 10.81 4.07
CA ARG A 45 8.32 11.25 5.38
C ARG A 45 8.06 12.75 5.41
N GLU A 46 8.99 13.54 4.86
CA GLU A 46 8.85 14.99 4.76
C GLU A 46 7.65 15.40 3.90
N ALA A 47 7.44 14.75 2.74
CA ALA A 47 6.28 15.00 1.90
C ALA A 47 4.95 14.67 2.59
N LEU A 48 4.92 13.64 3.43
CA LEU A 48 3.75 13.29 4.25
C LEU A 48 3.51 14.32 5.35
N GLU A 49 4.56 14.76 6.04
CA GLU A 49 4.49 15.79 7.08
C GLU A 49 4.01 17.13 6.51
N ASN A 50 4.50 17.52 5.33
CA ASN A 50 4.05 18.71 4.60
C ASN A 50 2.56 18.64 4.22
N LYS A 51 2.01 17.43 4.04
CA LYS A 51 0.58 17.20 3.82
C LYS A 51 -0.23 17.07 5.13
N GLY A 52 0.41 17.19 6.29
CA GLY A 52 -0.22 17.00 7.60
C GLY A 52 -0.51 15.54 7.96
N ILE A 53 0.10 14.58 7.26
CA ILE A 53 -0.08 13.14 7.45
C ILE A 53 1.08 12.60 8.28
N LYS A 54 0.80 11.95 9.42
CA LYS A 54 1.87 11.36 10.25
C LYS A 54 2.36 10.02 9.68
N PRO A 55 3.65 9.88 9.32
CA PRO A 55 4.18 8.62 8.80
C PRO A 55 4.39 7.59 9.93
N CYS A 56 3.67 6.47 9.86
CA CYS A 56 3.91 5.28 10.68
C CYS A 56 4.62 4.23 9.82
N ILE A 57 5.92 4.44 9.63
CA ILE A 57 6.79 3.61 8.79
C ILE A 57 7.93 3.11 9.68
N PRO A 58 8.18 1.79 9.75
CA PRO A 58 9.30 1.26 10.50
C PRO A 58 10.61 1.69 9.83
N PRO A 59 11.61 2.15 10.59
CA PRO A 59 12.89 2.57 10.01
C PRO A 59 13.62 1.38 9.37
N LYS A 60 14.43 1.66 8.34
CA LYS A 60 15.37 0.69 7.77
C LYS A 60 16.44 0.32 8.80
N LYS A 61 16.86 -0.95 8.81
CA LYS A 61 17.90 -1.46 9.73
C LYS A 61 19.20 -0.66 9.64
N ASN A 62 19.57 -0.19 8.45
CA ASN A 62 20.80 0.55 8.19
C ASN A 62 20.66 2.07 8.38
N ARG A 63 19.54 2.56 8.93
CA ARG A 63 19.34 3.98 9.15
C ARG A 63 20.20 4.45 10.33
N LYS A 64 20.98 5.51 10.12
CA LYS A 64 21.86 6.10 11.16
C LYS A 64 21.08 6.57 12.40
N ILE A 65 19.87 7.10 12.20
CA ILE A 65 18.99 7.57 13.26
C ILE A 65 17.72 6.72 13.24
N GLN A 66 17.47 5.98 14.32
CA GLN A 66 16.27 5.18 14.47
C GLN A 66 15.08 6.09 14.81
N ILE A 67 14.04 6.05 13.99
CA ILE A 67 12.83 6.84 14.21
C ILE A 67 11.82 5.98 14.97
N LYS A 68 11.29 6.52 16.08
CA LYS A 68 10.19 5.88 16.80
C LYS A 68 8.93 5.88 15.93
N TYR A 69 8.26 4.74 15.88
CA TYR A 69 6.97 4.58 15.21
C TYR A 69 6.00 3.86 16.15
N ASP A 70 4.71 4.12 15.97
CA ASP A 70 3.67 3.45 16.75
C ASP A 70 3.48 2.01 16.27
N GLN A 71 3.97 1.05 17.06
CA GLN A 71 3.85 -0.38 16.74
C GLN A 71 2.40 -0.86 16.78
N THR A 72 1.56 -0.29 17.65
CA THR A 72 0.15 -0.66 17.79
C THR A 72 -0.63 -0.22 16.57
N LEU A 73 -0.36 0.99 16.08
CA LEU A 73 -0.89 1.46 14.80
C LEU A 73 -0.35 0.61 13.65
N TYR A 74 0.95 0.29 13.66
CA TYR A 74 1.58 -0.52 12.62
C TYR A 74 0.99 -1.93 12.50
N LYS A 75 0.54 -2.55 13.60
CA LYS A 75 -0.15 -3.84 13.56
C LYS A 75 -1.34 -3.82 12.59
N GLN A 76 -2.05 -2.69 12.46
CA GLN A 76 -3.21 -2.58 11.56
C GLN A 76 -2.88 -2.83 10.08
N ARG A 77 -1.59 -2.83 9.69
CA ARG A 77 -1.12 -3.26 8.37
C ARG A 77 -1.55 -4.67 7.99
N HIS A 78 -1.78 -5.55 8.97
CA HIS A 78 -2.29 -6.91 8.73
C HIS A 78 -3.59 -6.88 7.88
N LYS A 79 -4.41 -5.83 7.99
CA LYS A 79 -5.65 -5.68 7.20
C LYS A 79 -5.36 -5.46 5.71
N VAL A 80 -4.28 -4.75 5.41
CA VAL A 80 -3.80 -4.52 4.03
C VAL A 80 -3.18 -5.80 3.47
N GLU A 81 -2.41 -6.53 4.28
CA GLU A 81 -1.86 -7.84 3.90
C GLU A 81 -2.95 -8.86 3.60
N ASN A 82 -3.99 -8.92 4.43
CA ASN A 82 -5.16 -9.78 4.19
C ASN A 82 -5.84 -9.45 2.86
N MET A 83 -5.97 -8.17 2.52
CA MET A 83 -6.50 -7.73 1.22
C MET A 83 -5.63 -8.20 0.06
N PHE A 84 -4.30 -8.06 0.16
CA PHE A 84 -3.38 -8.56 -0.85
C PHE A 84 -3.35 -10.09 -0.94
N GLY A 85 -3.54 -10.79 0.19
CA GLY A 85 -3.72 -12.24 0.22
C GLY A 85 -4.95 -12.65 -0.58
N LYS A 86 -6.11 -12.01 -0.33
CA LYS A 86 -7.34 -12.24 -1.09
C LYS A 86 -7.23 -11.89 -2.56
N LEU A 87 -6.51 -10.82 -2.90
CA LEU A 87 -6.21 -10.51 -4.30
C LEU A 87 -5.42 -11.63 -4.99
N LYS A 88 -4.52 -12.30 -4.26
CA LYS A 88 -3.74 -13.44 -4.79
C LYS A 88 -4.52 -14.75 -4.85
N ASP A 89 -5.67 -14.88 -4.18
CA ASP A 89 -6.57 -16.04 -4.35
C ASP A 89 -7.11 -16.09 -5.79
N TRP A 90 -7.19 -14.95 -6.48
CA TRP A 90 -7.58 -14.89 -7.87
C TRP A 90 -6.44 -15.37 -8.75
N ARG A 91 -6.55 -16.61 -9.27
CA ARG A 91 -5.54 -17.24 -10.12
C ARG A 91 -5.02 -16.32 -11.22
N ARG A 92 -5.92 -15.56 -11.88
CA ARG A 92 -5.59 -14.59 -12.95
C ARG A 92 -4.66 -13.46 -12.47
N VAL A 93 -4.87 -12.95 -11.25
CA VAL A 93 -4.04 -11.91 -10.64
C VAL A 93 -2.70 -12.49 -10.18
N ALA A 94 -2.71 -13.67 -9.54
CA ALA A 94 -1.50 -14.30 -9.01
C ALA A 94 -0.49 -14.67 -10.09
N THR A 95 -0.96 -15.16 -11.23
CA THR A 95 -0.13 -15.69 -12.32
C THR A 95 0.25 -14.65 -13.36
N ARG A 96 -0.36 -13.46 -13.34
CA ARG A 96 -0.11 -12.38 -14.30
C ARG A 96 -0.21 -12.84 -15.77
N TYR A 97 -1.18 -13.69 -16.09
CA TYR A 97 -1.34 -14.23 -17.46
C TYR A 97 -1.69 -13.17 -18.51
N ASP A 98 -2.26 -12.03 -18.09
CA ASP A 98 -2.66 -10.96 -18.99
C ASP A 98 -1.45 -10.27 -19.63
N ARG A 99 -1.33 -10.36 -20.95
CA ARG A 99 -0.24 -9.70 -21.72
C ARG A 99 -0.43 -8.19 -21.89
N CYS A 100 -1.63 -7.67 -21.59
CA CYS A 100 -1.94 -6.24 -21.66
C CYS A 100 -2.09 -5.66 -20.25
N ALA A 101 -1.35 -4.58 -19.95
CA ALA A 101 -1.37 -3.91 -18.65
C ALA A 101 -2.77 -3.41 -18.28
N HIS A 102 -3.55 -2.89 -19.24
CA HIS A 102 -4.91 -2.42 -18.99
C HIS A 102 -5.86 -3.55 -18.56
N THR A 103 -5.77 -4.71 -19.22
CA THR A 103 -6.59 -5.89 -18.88
C THR A 103 -6.21 -6.44 -17.51
N PHE A 104 -4.90 -6.50 -17.22
CA PHE A 104 -4.40 -6.91 -15.92
C PHE A 104 -4.85 -5.96 -14.80
N PHE A 105 -4.73 -4.64 -15.03
CA PHE A 105 -5.17 -3.63 -14.07
C PHE A 105 -6.67 -3.68 -13.83
N SER A 106 -7.48 -3.85 -14.88
CA SER A 106 -8.93 -4.02 -14.75
C SER A 106 -9.29 -5.24 -13.91
N ALA A 107 -8.60 -6.36 -14.12
CA ALA A 107 -8.78 -7.57 -13.31
C ALA A 107 -8.39 -7.34 -11.83
N ILE A 108 -7.32 -6.61 -11.57
CA ILE A 108 -6.94 -6.19 -10.21
C ILE A 108 -8.03 -5.33 -9.57
N CYS A 109 -8.56 -4.33 -10.29
CA CYS A 109 -9.62 -3.46 -9.78
C CYS A 109 -10.87 -4.25 -9.38
N ILE A 110 -11.31 -5.18 -10.23
CA ILE A 110 -12.48 -6.04 -9.94
C ILE A 110 -12.20 -6.91 -8.71
N ALA A 111 -11.05 -7.59 -8.69
CA ALA A 111 -10.67 -8.45 -7.56
C ALA A 111 -10.54 -7.65 -6.25
N ALA A 112 -10.07 -6.41 -6.33
CA ALA A 112 -9.89 -5.51 -5.19
C ALA A 112 -11.24 -5.09 -4.59
N ILE A 113 -12.20 -4.72 -5.44
CA ILE A 113 -13.57 -4.40 -5.02
C ILE A 113 -14.21 -5.63 -4.35
N ALA A 114 -14.15 -6.80 -5.00
CA ALA A 114 -14.72 -8.04 -4.47
C ALA A 114 -14.09 -8.43 -3.12
N SER A 115 -12.75 -8.35 -3.01
CA SER A 115 -12.03 -8.64 -1.77
C SER A 115 -12.39 -7.65 -0.66
N SER A 116 -12.64 -6.38 -0.99
CA SER A 116 -12.99 -5.36 -0.01
C SER A 116 -14.37 -5.57 0.61
N ILE A 117 -15.35 -6.08 -0.17
CA ILE A 117 -16.69 -6.43 0.30
C ILE A 117 -16.56 -7.58 1.30
N TRP A 118 -15.85 -8.63 0.91
CA TRP A 118 -15.61 -9.82 1.74
C TRP A 118 -14.96 -9.50 3.09
N ILE A 119 -13.90 -8.68 3.10
CA ILE A 119 -13.21 -8.25 4.32
C ILE A 119 -14.11 -7.43 5.24
N ASN A 120 -15.09 -6.72 4.67
CA ASN A 120 -16.02 -5.90 5.44
C ASN A 120 -17.18 -6.73 6.02
N GLU A 121 -17.58 -7.79 5.33
CA GLU A 121 -18.66 -8.72 5.71
C GLU A 121 -18.18 -9.83 6.66
N SER A 122 -16.88 -10.15 6.63
CA SER A 122 -16.23 -11.08 7.58
C SER A 122 -16.01 -10.47 8.98
N ARG A 123 -16.50 -9.26 9.24
CA ARG A 123 -16.48 -8.63 10.57
C ARG A 123 -17.84 -8.88 11.24
N PRO A 124 -17.92 -9.64 12.35
CA PRO A 124 -19.06 -9.54 13.24
C PRO A 124 -19.13 -8.16 13.91
#